data_AF-A0A662N0Q7-F1
#
_entry.id   AF-A0A662N0Q7-F1
#
_cell.length_a   1.000
_cell.length_b   1.000
_cell.length_c   1.000
_cell.angle_alpha   90.00
_cell.angle_beta   90.00
_cell.angle_gamma   90.00
#
_symmetry.space_group_name_H-M   'P 1'
#
loop_
_entity.id
_entity.type
_entity.pdbx_description
1 polymer ?
#
loop_
_entity_poly.entity_id
_entity_poly.type
_entity_poly.pdbx_seq_one_letter_code
_entity_poly.pdbx_strand_id
1 'polypeptide(L)' 'MEDRLKQMLRVEILKVEEEEGKIIVYVPKEQVKIAVGSGGSAVKAAELVLGKKIEVRGM' A
#
# COMPACT_ATOMS: atom_id res chain seq x y z
N MET A 1 2.04 -12.08 -3.52
CA MET A 1 1.65 -10.71 -3.92
C MET A 1 2.02 -9.73 -2.80
N GLU A 2 1.73 -10.10 -1.55
CA GLU A 2 2.15 -9.38 -0.34
C GLU A 2 3.66 -9.13 -0.22
N ASP A 3 4.52 -10.10 -0.59
CA ASP A 3 5.98 -9.92 -0.50
C ASP A 3 6.52 -8.76 -1.35
N ARG A 4 5.94 -8.53 -2.54
CA ARG A 4 6.34 -7.41 -3.40
C ARG A 4 5.92 -6.07 -2.79
N LEU A 5 4.73 -6.00 -2.21
CA LEU A 5 4.25 -4.80 -1.53
C LEU A 5 5.08 -4.51 -0.27
N LYS A 6 5.45 -5.54 0.51
CA LYS A 6 6.37 -5.39 1.65
C LYS A 6 7.71 -4.80 1.25
N GLN A 7 8.31 -5.29 0.15
CA GLN A 7 9.58 -4.75 -0.34
C GLN A 7 9.46 -3.31 -0.88
N MET A 8 8.37 -3.00 -1.59
CA MET A 8 8.17 -1.68 -2.21
C MET A 8 7.83 -0.60 -1.17
N LEU A 9 6.98 -0.93 -0.20
CA LEU A 9 6.48 0.02 0.79
C LEU A 9 7.37 0.08 2.04
N ARG A 10 8.27 -0.89 2.24
CA ARG A 10 9.16 -1.01 3.43
C ARG A 10 8.42 -0.90 4.76
N VAL A 11 7.20 -1.40 4.80
CA VAL A 11 6.33 -1.41 5.98
C VAL A 11 5.82 -2.80 6.22
N GLU A 12 5.39 -3.02 7.45
CA GLU A 12 4.64 -4.19 7.80
C GLU A 12 3.23 -4.07 7.24
N ILE A 13 2.83 -5.09 6.47
CA ILE A 13 1.48 -5.22 5.93
C ILE A 13 0.73 -6.14 6.87
N LEU A 14 -0.31 -5.59 7.51
CA LEU A 14 -1.18 -6.33 8.43
C LEU A 14 -2.22 -7.13 7.65
N LYS A 15 -2.76 -6.53 6.59
CA LYS A 15 -3.80 -7.15 5.76
C LYS A 15 -3.82 -6.52 4.37
N VAL A 16 -4.14 -7.31 3.36
CA VAL A 16 -4.43 -6.81 2.01
C VAL A 16 -5.82 -7.31 1.62
N GLU A 17 -6.65 -6.40 1.12
CA GLU A 17 -7.94 -6.73 0.52
C GLU A 17 -7.96 -6.23 -0.92
N GLU A 18 -8.49 -7.02 -1.83
CA GLU A 18 -8.73 -6.59 -3.19
C GLU A 18 -10.25 -6.42 -3.37
N GLU A 19 -10.67 -5.21 -3.68
CA GLU A 19 -12.05 -4.90 -4.08
C GLU A 19 -12.06 -4.58 -5.58
N GLU A 20 -13.25 -4.63 -6.22
CA GLU A 20 -13.42 -4.36 -7.66
C GLU A 20 -12.67 -3.10 -8.14
N GLY A 21 -11.47 -3.30 -8.70
CA GLY A 21 -10.61 -2.26 -9.27
C GLY A 21 -9.64 -1.57 -8.31
N LYS A 22 -9.58 -1.94 -7.02
CA LYS A 22 -8.68 -1.33 -6.03
C LYS A 22 -8.14 -2.33 -5.01
N ILE A 23 -6.94 -2.08 -4.50
CA ILE A 23 -6.29 -2.87 -3.47
C ILE A 23 -6.20 -2.03 -2.20
N ILE A 24 -6.78 -2.51 -1.12
CA ILE A 24 -6.72 -1.89 0.20
C ILE A 24 -5.61 -2.57 1.00
N VAL A 25 -4.62 -1.81 1.43
CA VAL A 25 -3.49 -2.29 2.22
C VAL A 25 -3.61 -1.71 3.62
N TYR A 26 -3.76 -2.57 4.61
CA TYR A 26 -3.77 -2.20 6.02
C TYR A 26 -2.37 -2.30 6.59
N VAL A 27 -1.93 -1.20 7.18
CA VAL A 27 -0.63 -1.06 7.83
C VAL A 27 -0.84 -0.46 9.22
N PRO A 28 0.12 -0.61 10.14
CA PRO A 28 0.06 0.06 11.43
C PRO A 28 -0.05 1.57 11.26
N LYS A 29 -0.90 2.26 12.04
CA LYS A 29 -1.05 3.73 11.98
C LYS A 29 0.25 4.52 11.94
N GLU A 30 1.25 4.10 12.70
CA GLU A 30 2.58 4.74 12.74
C GLU A 30 3.33 4.64 11.40
N GLN A 31 3.07 3.59 10.64
CA GLN A 31 3.73 3.30 9.37
C GLN A 31 2.94 3.78 8.15
N VAL A 32 1.71 4.29 8.31
CA VAL A 32 0.92 4.84 7.19
C VAL A 32 1.69 5.90 6.42
N LYS A 33 2.38 6.82 7.11
CA LYS A 33 3.20 7.84 6.45
C LYS A 33 4.33 7.24 5.62
N ILE A 34 4.93 6.15 6.07
CA ILE A 34 6.02 5.46 5.37
C ILE A 34 5.48 4.72 4.15
N ALA A 35 4.36 4.01 4.32
CA ALA A 35 3.66 3.28 3.28
C ALA A 35 3.16 4.20 2.16
N VAL A 36 2.62 5.37 2.52
CA VAL A 36 2.20 6.39 1.55
C VAL A 36 3.41 7.04 0.89
N GLY A 37 4.51 7.20 1.64
CA GLY A 37 5.69 7.95 1.24
C GLY A 37 5.43 9.46 1.24
N SER A 38 6.45 10.24 0.90
CA SER A 38 6.34 11.71 0.78
C SER A 38 5.28 12.10 -0.23
N GLY A 39 4.08 12.49 0.23
CA GLY A 39 2.99 12.95 -0.63
C GLY A 39 2.32 11.86 -1.49
N GLY A 40 2.44 10.58 -1.13
CA GLY A 40 1.78 9.49 -1.86
C GLY A 40 2.59 8.90 -3.01
N SER A 41 3.89 9.20 -3.11
CA SER A 41 4.75 8.68 -4.18
C SER A 41 4.82 7.15 -4.22
N ALA A 42 4.84 6.49 -3.05
CA ALA A 42 4.96 5.03 -2.99
C ALA A 42 3.67 4.35 -3.46
N VAL A 43 2.51 4.90 -3.07
CA VAL A 43 1.20 4.43 -3.54
C VAL A 43 1.06 4.62 -5.04
N LYS A 44 1.38 5.82 -5.55
CA LYS A 44 1.33 6.09 -7.01
C LYS A 44 2.23 5.15 -7.82
N ALA A 45 3.43 4.86 -7.33
CA ALA A 45 4.32 3.92 -7.99
C ALA A 45 3.73 2.51 -8.03
N ALA A 46 3.16 2.06 -6.91
CA ALA A 46 2.51 0.76 -6.84
C ALA A 46 1.23 0.70 -7.71
N GLU A 47 0.43 1.78 -7.78
CA GLU A 47 -0.73 1.89 -8.67
C GLU A 47 -0.32 1.78 -10.15
N LEU A 48 0.77 2.43 -10.54
CA LEU A 48 1.31 2.36 -11.91
C LEU A 48 1.81 0.95 -12.26
N VAL A 49 2.49 0.26 -11.33
CA VAL A 49 3.01 -1.09 -11.57
C VAL A 49 1.89 -2.13 -11.61
N LEU A 50 0.89 -2.00 -10.75
CA LEU A 50 -0.20 -2.97 -10.64
C LEU A 50 -1.37 -2.66 -11.59
N GLY A 51 -1.44 -1.45 -12.14
CA GLY A 51 -2.55 -1.01 -12.99
C GLY A 51 -3.89 -0.94 -12.25
N LYS A 52 -3.88 -0.91 -10.92
CA LYS A 52 -5.05 -0.86 -10.04
C LYS A 52 -4.87 0.27 -9.03
N LYS A 53 -5.97 0.82 -8.53
CA LYS A 53 -5.90 1.81 -7.44
C LYS A 53 -5.43 1.16 -6.14
N ILE A 54 -4.67 1.88 -5.33
CA ILE A 54 -4.18 1.38 -4.04
C ILE A 54 -4.57 2.35 -2.94
N GLU A 55 -5.19 1.83 -1.90
CA GLU A 55 -5.64 2.59 -0.75
C GLU A 55 -4.94 2.07 0.51
N VAL A 56 -4.18 2.93 1.18
CA VAL A 56 -3.50 2.56 2.42
C VAL A 56 -4.34 3.01 3.60
N ARG A 57 -4.65 2.08 4.51
CA ARG A 57 -5.41 2.35 5.74
C ARG A 57 -4.57 2.04 6.96
N GLY A 58 -4.57 2.98 7.91
CA GLY A 58 -3.96 2.80 9.22
C GLY A 58 -4.91 2.08 10.16
N MET A 59 -4.55 0.88 10.58
CA MET A 59 -5.22 0.18 11.69
C MET A 59 -4.50 0.49 13.01
#